data_AF-A0A1Y5FNV2-F1
#
_entry.id   AF-A0A1Y5FNV2-F1
#
_cell.length_a   1.000
_cell.length_b   1.000
_cell.length_c   1.000
_cell.angle_alpha   90.00
_cell.angle_beta   90.00
_cell.angle_gamma   90.00
#
_symmetry.space_group_name_H-M   'P 1'
#
loop_
_entity.id
_entity.type
_entity.pdbx_description
1 polymer ?
#
loop_
_entity_poly.entity_id
_entity_poly.type
_entity_poly.pdbx_seq_one_letter_code
_entity_poly.pdbx_strand_id
1 'polypeptide(L)'
;MNQQGEVMMAVYDDIGGEAAVDAAVDIFYRKVLADKRVNKFFTTVDMEAQREKQKAFLTTAFGGPNNYTGKDLRQGHKAMNLNEGHFNAIAESLVATLEELTVPQGSIDQIMAIVATTKDDVLNR
;
A
#
# COMPACT_ATOMS: atom_id res chain seq x y z
N MET A 1 14.45 -2.43 34.85
CA MET A 1 14.31 -1.57 33.65
C MET A 1 14.27 -2.48 32.45
N ASN A 2 13.08 -2.91 32.02
CA ASN A 2 12.90 -3.69 30.79
C ASN A 2 11.96 -2.88 29.89
N GLN A 3 12.52 -2.21 28.89
CA GLN A 3 11.77 -1.49 27.84
C GLN A 3 11.94 -2.27 26.52
N GLN A 4 11.24 -3.39 26.39
CA GLN A 4 11.22 -4.19 25.15
C GLN A 4 9.79 -4.29 24.55
N GLY A 5 8.97 -3.26 24.71
CA GLY A 5 7.56 -3.32 24.28
C GLY A 5 6.97 -2.05 23.69
N GLU A 6 7.76 -0.99 23.48
CA GLU A 6 7.26 0.30 23.02
C GLU A 6 8.03 0.77 21.79
N VAL A 7 7.33 1.49 20.90
CA VAL A 7 7.83 2.17 19.70
C VAL A 7 7.86 1.34 18.40
N MET A 8 6.78 0.64 18.09
CA MET A 8 6.16 0.86 16.78
C MET A 8 5.04 1.87 17.04
N MET A 9 5.37 3.16 17.15
CA MET A 9 4.31 4.17 17.03
C MET A 9 3.70 3.93 15.66
N ALA A 10 2.43 3.54 15.64
CA ALA A 10 1.75 3.19 14.40
C ALA A 10 1.84 4.40 13.49
N VAL A 11 2.54 4.28 12.35
CA VAL A 11 2.61 5.33 11.32
C VAL A 11 1.21 5.87 11.03
N TYR A 12 0.20 5.01 11.13
CA TYR A 12 -1.22 5.33 11.06
C TYR A 12 -1.63 6.54 11.91
N ASP A 13 -1.34 6.56 13.20
CA ASP A 13 -1.74 7.67 14.08
C ASP A 13 -0.93 8.93 13.76
N ASP A 14 0.37 8.76 13.47
CA ASP A 14 1.29 9.87 13.18
C ASP A 14 0.94 10.61 11.87
N ILE A 15 0.39 9.91 10.87
CA ILE A 15 0.00 10.53 9.59
C ILE A 15 -1.41 11.13 9.60
N GLY A 16 -2.18 10.96 10.69
CA GLY A 16 -3.55 11.49 10.81
C GLY A 16 -4.67 10.44 10.71
N GLY A 17 -4.35 9.16 10.88
CA GLY A 17 -5.31 8.06 11.00
C GLY A 17 -6.12 7.81 9.73
N GLU A 18 -7.40 7.49 9.90
CA GLU A 18 -8.29 7.06 8.82
C GLU A 18 -8.39 8.09 7.68
N ALA A 19 -8.51 9.38 8.03
CA ALA A 19 -8.63 10.44 7.05
C ALA A 19 -7.38 10.56 6.15
N ALA A 20 -6.19 10.31 6.72
CA ALA A 20 -4.95 10.30 5.96
C ALA A 20 -4.86 9.08 5.03
N VAL A 21 -5.34 7.92 5.47
CA VAL A 21 -5.46 6.74 4.60
C VAL A 21 -6.42 7.00 3.45
N ASP A 22 -7.57 7.63 3.70
CA ASP A 22 -8.54 7.97 2.65
C ASP A 22 -7.94 8.89 1.58
N ALA A 23 -7.27 9.96 2.03
CA ALA A 23 -6.56 10.86 1.13
C ALA A 23 -5.46 10.13 0.35
N ALA A 24 -4.68 9.26 1.01
CA ALA A 24 -3.62 8.48 0.38
C ALA A 24 -4.18 7.56 -0.71
N VAL A 25 -5.29 6.86 -0.45
CA VAL A 25 -5.90 5.94 -1.43
C VAL A 25 -6.37 6.67 -2.68
N ASP A 26 -7.01 7.84 -2.54
CA ASP A 26 -7.43 8.63 -3.71
C ASP A 26 -6.23 9.07 -4.55
N ILE A 27 -5.26 9.73 -3.92
CA ILE A 27 -4.05 10.23 -4.58
C ILE A 27 -3.27 9.09 -5.25
N PHE A 28 -3.11 7.97 -4.55
CA PHE A 28 -2.46 6.77 -5.06
C PHE A 28 -3.11 6.25 -6.33
N TYR A 29 -4.44 6.07 -6.35
CA TYR A 29 -5.08 5.56 -7.56
C TYR A 29 -5.08 6.57 -8.71
N ARG A 30 -5.08 7.88 -8.45
CA ARG A 30 -4.85 8.86 -9.54
C ARG A 30 -3.50 8.64 -10.23
N LYS A 31 -2.44 8.36 -9.45
CA LYS A 31 -1.10 8.08 -9.99
C LYS A 31 -1.05 6.72 -10.71
N VAL A 32 -1.60 5.66 -10.10
CA VAL A 32 -1.64 4.31 -10.69
C VAL A 32 -2.39 4.29 -12.03
N LEU A 33 -3.54 4.98 -12.11
CA LEU A 33 -4.35 5.02 -13.33
C LEU A 33 -3.70 5.89 -14.43
N ALA A 34 -2.83 6.83 -14.05
CA ALA A 34 -2.04 7.62 -15.00
C ALA A 34 -0.78 6.89 -15.50
N ASP A 35 -0.28 5.88 -14.76
CA ASP A 35 0.93 5.15 -15.12
C ASP A 35 0.68 4.08 -16.20
N LYS A 36 1.23 4.32 -17.40
CA LYS A 36 1.11 3.44 -18.57
C LYS A 36 1.69 2.04 -18.36
N ARG A 37 2.56 1.84 -17.37
CA ARG A 37 3.12 0.51 -17.03
C ARG A 37 2.05 -0.42 -16.43
N VAL A 38 1.07 0.14 -15.71
CA VAL A 38 0.13 -0.63 -14.89
C VAL A 38 -1.35 -0.30 -15.12
N ASN A 39 -1.70 0.85 -15.69
CA ASN A 39 -3.09 1.30 -15.81
C ASN A 39 -4.01 0.30 -16.54
N LYS A 40 -3.47 -0.45 -17.50
CA LYS A 40 -4.21 -1.46 -18.27
C LYS A 40 -4.81 -2.57 -17.40
N PHE A 41 -4.21 -2.87 -16.25
CA PHE A 41 -4.70 -3.89 -15.31
C PHE A 41 -5.98 -3.47 -14.58
N PHE A 42 -6.32 -2.18 -14.62
CA PHE A 42 -7.45 -1.60 -13.89
C PHE A 42 -8.65 -1.24 -14.79
N THR A 43 -8.59 -1.53 -16.09
CA THR A 43 -9.62 -1.12 -17.07
C THR A 43 -10.99 -1.78 -16.88
N THR A 44 -11.01 -2.96 -16.26
CA THR A 44 -12.25 -3.71 -15.96
C THR A 44 -12.48 -3.89 -14.46
N VAL A 45 -11.72 -3.17 -13.63
CA VAL A 45 -11.78 -3.29 -12.18
C VAL A 45 -12.85 -2.33 -11.64
N ASP A 46 -13.68 -2.82 -10.73
CA ASP A 46 -14.51 -1.95 -9.90
C ASP A 46 -13.61 -1.12 -8.99
N MET A 47 -13.39 0.13 -9.39
CA MET A 47 -12.46 1.01 -8.70
C MET A 47 -13.01 1.56 -7.38
N GLU A 48 -14.29 1.45 -7.09
CA GLU A 48 -14.83 1.77 -5.77
C GLU A 48 -14.48 0.64 -4.80
N ALA A 49 -14.84 -0.60 -5.15
CA ALA A 49 -14.48 -1.78 -4.34
C ALA A 49 -12.96 -1.94 -4.17
N GLN A 50 -12.18 -1.58 -5.19
CA GLN A 50 -10.72 -1.64 -5.14
C GLN A 50 -10.12 -0.59 -4.19
N ARG A 51 -10.71 0.61 -4.10
CA ARG A 51 -10.27 1.63 -3.12
C ARG A 51 -10.51 1.16 -1.69
N GLU A 52 -11.66 0.56 -1.40
CA GLU A 52 -11.95 0.00 -0.07
C GLU A 52 -10.95 -1.08 0.35
N LYS A 53 -10.60 -2.00 -0.57
CA LYS A 53 -9.56 -3.01 -0.32
C LYS A 53 -8.19 -2.37 -0.09
N GLN A 54 -7.87 -1.32 -0.84
CA GLN A 54 -6.59 -0.62 -0.68
C GLN A 54 -6.52 0.16 0.63
N LYS A 55 -7.62 0.79 1.06
CA LYS A 55 -7.75 1.43 2.38
C LYS A 55 -7.45 0.42 3.47
N ALA A 56 -8.11 -0.74 3.40
CA ALA A 56 -7.85 -1.84 4.33
C ALA A 56 -6.36 -2.24 4.35
N PHE A 57 -5.75 -2.46 3.18
CA PHE A 57 -4.33 -2.82 3.09
C PHE A 57 -3.42 -1.74 3.68
N LEU A 58 -3.61 -0.47 3.31
CA LEU A 58 -2.79 0.64 3.81
C LEU A 58 -2.97 0.88 5.30
N THR A 59 -4.17 0.72 5.85
CA THR A 59 -4.39 0.74 7.30
C THR A 59 -3.53 -0.31 8.00
N THR A 60 -3.47 -1.56 7.51
CA THR A 60 -2.56 -2.57 8.09
C THR A 60 -1.09 -2.21 7.85
N ALA A 61 -0.72 -1.76 6.66
CA ALA A 61 0.65 -1.40 6.32
C ALA A 61 1.17 -0.23 7.17
N PHE A 62 0.27 0.64 7.66
CA PHE A 62 0.62 1.77 8.52
C PHE A 62 0.57 1.41 10.02
N GLY A 63 0.27 0.15 10.36
CA GLY A 63 0.16 -0.31 11.74
C GLY A 63 -1.18 0.00 12.42
N GLY A 64 -2.21 0.38 11.65
CA GLY A 64 -3.56 0.59 12.15
C GLY A 64 -4.33 -0.72 12.39
N PRO A 65 -5.50 -0.66 13.04
CA PRO A 65 -6.28 -1.84 13.43
C PRO A 65 -6.94 -2.49 12.21
N ASN A 66 -6.24 -3.42 11.56
CA ASN A 66 -6.84 -4.22 10.50
C ASN A 66 -6.17 -5.60 10.34
N ASN A 67 -7.00 -6.61 10.04
CA ASN A 67 -6.64 -8.02 9.98
C ASN A 67 -6.27 -8.46 8.55
N TYR A 68 -5.45 -7.69 7.82
CA TYR A 68 -4.99 -8.11 6.51
C TYR A 68 -4.06 -9.34 6.64
N THR A 69 -4.40 -10.47 5.99
CA THR A 69 -3.72 -11.77 6.22
C THR A 69 -2.77 -12.23 5.10
N GLY A 70 -2.58 -11.45 4.02
CA GLY A 70 -1.70 -11.82 2.89
C GLY A 70 -2.28 -12.87 1.93
N LYS A 71 -3.11 -13.80 2.43
CA LYS A 71 -3.77 -14.84 1.61
C LYS A 71 -4.57 -14.25 0.43
N ASP A 72 -5.14 -13.07 0.63
CA ASP A 72 -5.93 -12.37 -0.39
C ASP A 72 -5.06 -11.77 -1.51
N LEU A 73 -3.79 -11.40 -1.23
CA LEU A 73 -2.92 -10.76 -2.21
C LEU A 73 -2.52 -11.75 -3.30
N ARG A 74 -2.00 -12.93 -2.92
CA ARG A 74 -1.60 -13.94 -3.92
C ARG A 74 -2.79 -14.39 -4.76
N GLN A 75 -3.93 -14.66 -4.13
CA GLN A 75 -5.14 -15.07 -4.85
C GLN A 75 -5.64 -13.97 -5.79
N GLY A 76 -5.64 -12.70 -5.35
CA GLY A 76 -6.04 -11.56 -6.15
C GLY A 76 -5.16 -11.31 -7.37
N HIS A 77 -3.86 -11.62 -7.30
CA HIS A 77 -2.90 -11.33 -8.36
C HIS A 77 -2.54 -12.54 -9.24
N LYS A 78 -3.00 -13.75 -8.89
CA LYS A 78 -2.62 -15.03 -9.53
C LYS A 78 -2.75 -15.05 -11.06
N ALA A 79 -3.77 -14.40 -11.62
CA ALA A 79 -4.07 -14.46 -13.05
C ALA A 79 -3.53 -13.26 -13.85
N MET A 80 -2.74 -12.37 -13.23
CA MET A 80 -2.36 -11.08 -13.83
C MET A 80 -1.00 -11.09 -14.55
N ASN A 81 -0.23 -12.18 -14.44
CA ASN A 81 1.12 -12.32 -15.01
C ASN A 81 2.02 -11.09 -14.72
N LEU A 82 2.08 -10.70 -13.44
CA LEU A 82 2.83 -9.54 -13.01
C LEU A 82 4.34 -9.80 -13.01
N ASN A 83 5.12 -8.72 -13.11
CA ASN A 83 6.58 -8.77 -13.04
C ASN A 83 7.10 -7.68 -12.11
N GLU A 84 8.41 -7.69 -11.88
CA GLU A 84 9.17 -6.72 -11.09
C GLU A 84 8.84 -5.26 -11.44
N GLY A 85 8.75 -4.94 -12.73
CA GLY A 85 8.44 -3.59 -13.20
C GLY A 85 7.03 -3.13 -12.82
N HIS A 86 6.05 -4.04 -12.81
CA HIS A 86 4.69 -3.71 -12.37
C HIS A 86 4.65 -3.47 -10.84
N PHE A 87 5.32 -4.31 -10.06
CA PHE A 87 5.40 -4.11 -8.61
C PHE A 87 6.09 -2.78 -8.25
N ASN A 88 7.22 -2.49 -8.89
CA ASN A 88 7.96 -1.25 -8.66
C ASN A 88 7.14 -0.02 -9.06
N ALA A 89 6.39 -0.07 -10.16
CA ALA A 89 5.51 1.04 -10.56
C ALA A 89 4.43 1.37 -9.50
N ILE A 90 3.86 0.33 -8.88
CA ILE A 90 2.90 0.47 -7.79
C ILE A 90 3.60 1.04 -6.53
N ALA A 91 4.77 0.51 -6.17
CA ALA A 91 5.56 0.99 -5.04
C ALA A 91 5.97 2.47 -5.20
N GLU A 92 6.46 2.86 -6.39
CA GLU A 92 6.81 4.24 -6.73
C GLU A 92 5.59 5.18 -6.63
N SER A 93 4.41 4.71 -7.08
CA SER A 93 3.17 5.48 -6.95
C SER A 93 2.80 5.70 -5.49
N LEU A 94 3.02 4.72 -4.61
CA LEU A 94 2.77 4.85 -3.17
C LEU A 94 3.75 5.83 -2.52
N VAL A 95 5.05 5.73 -2.82
CA VAL A 95 6.06 6.69 -2.32
C VAL A 95 5.69 8.11 -2.72
N ALA A 96 5.40 8.35 -4.00
CA ALA A 96 5.02 9.67 -4.49
C ALA A 96 3.71 10.20 -3.86
N THR A 97 2.79 9.32 -3.46
CA THR A 97 1.60 9.70 -2.69
C THR A 97 1.94 10.14 -1.28
N LEU A 98 2.79 9.38 -0.58
CA LEU A 98 3.18 9.69 0.80
C LEU A 98 4.01 10.97 0.86
N GLU A 99 4.88 11.20 -0.13
CA GLU A 99 5.62 12.46 -0.29
C GLU A 99 4.67 13.66 -0.53
N GLU A 100 3.65 13.50 -1.38
CA GLU A 100 2.63 14.55 -1.63
C GLU A 100 1.83 14.88 -0.37
N LEU A 101 1.61 13.88 0.49
CA LEU A 101 0.99 14.04 1.81
C LEU A 101 1.97 14.53 2.89
N THR A 102 3.21 14.87 2.52
CA THR A 102 4.26 15.35 3.43
C THR A 102 4.59 14.39 4.57
N VAL A 103 4.39 13.08 4.35
CA VAL A 103 4.77 12.04 5.32
C VAL A 103 6.29 12.05 5.50
N PRO A 104 6.81 12.02 6.75
CA PRO A 104 8.25 12.02 6.99
C PRO A 104 8.95 10.81 6.34
N GLN A 105 10.15 11.03 5.80
CA GLN A 105 10.91 9.98 5.10
C GLN A 105 11.09 8.70 5.93
N GLY A 106 11.38 8.83 7.23
CA GLY A 106 11.51 7.67 8.11
C GLY A 106 10.24 6.81 8.20
N SER A 107 9.06 7.43 8.12
CA SER A 107 7.78 6.72 8.06
C SER A 107 7.55 6.08 6.69
N ILE A 108 7.92 6.76 5.60
CA ILE A 108 7.89 6.19 4.24
C ILE A 108 8.77 4.94 4.17
N ASP A 109 9.98 4.98 4.71
CA ASP A 109 10.91 3.86 4.71
C ASP A 109 10.33 2.65 5.47
N GLN A 110 9.69 2.89 6.62
CA GLN A 110 9.00 1.84 7.40
C GLN A 110 7.83 1.23 6.64
N ILE A 111 6.98 2.05 6.02
CA ILE A 111 5.87 1.59 5.17
C ILE A 111 6.39 0.74 4.02
N MET A 112 7.44 1.23 3.33
CA MET A 112 7.98 0.54 2.16
C MET A 112 8.68 -0.77 2.52
N ALA A 113 9.25 -0.89 3.72
CA ALA A 113 9.75 -2.15 4.25
C ALA A 113 8.62 -3.19 4.38
N ILE A 114 7.44 -2.79 4.84
CA ILE A 114 6.25 -3.67 4.92
C ILE A 114 5.76 -4.04 3.53
N VAL A 115 5.62 -3.06 2.63
CA VAL A 115 5.21 -3.29 1.23
C VAL A 115 6.15 -4.29 0.53
N ALA A 116 7.46 -4.18 0.77
CA ALA A 116 8.44 -5.10 0.18
C ALA A 116 8.22 -6.57 0.59
N THR A 117 7.68 -6.84 1.78
CA THR A 117 7.36 -8.21 2.24
C THR A 117 6.26 -8.87 1.41
N THR A 118 5.40 -8.07 0.77
CA THR A 118 4.24 -8.55 -0.01
C THR A 118 4.59 -8.97 -1.44
N LYS A 119 5.82 -8.66 -1.88
CA LYS A 119 6.25 -8.78 -3.26
C LYS A 119 6.10 -10.20 -3.82
N ASP A 120 6.48 -11.21 -3.03
CA ASP A 120 6.47 -12.59 -3.48
C ASP A 120 5.03 -13.09 -3.68
N ASP A 121 4.09 -12.66 -2.83
CA ASP A 121 2.68 -12.94 -2.98
C ASP A 121 2.09 -12.27 -4.23
N VAL A 122 2.40 -10.99 -4.47
CA VAL A 122 1.93 -10.26 -5.66
C VAL A 122 2.49 -10.86 -6.96
N LEU A 123 3.77 -11.22 -6.95
CA LEU A 123 4.46 -11.77 -8.12
C LEU A 123 4.29 -13.29 -8.28
N ASN A 124 3.56 -13.94 -7.38
CA ASN A 124 3.32 -15.38 -7.39
C ASN A 124 4.61 -16.24 -7.42
N ARG A 125 5.59 -15.89 -6.58
CA ARG A 125 6.83 -16.67 -6.39
C ARG A 125 6.99 -17.19 -4.97
#